data_AF-A0A1G5D4D5-F1
#
_entry.id   AF-A0A1G5D4D5-F1
#
_cell.length_a   1.000
_cell.length_b   1.000
_cell.length_c   1.000
_cell.angle_alpha   90.00
_cell.angle_beta   90.00
_cell.angle_gamma   90.00
#
_symmetry.space_group_name_H-M   'P 1'
#
loop_
_entity.id
_entity.type
_entity.pdbx_description
1 polymer ?
#
loop_
_entity_poly.entity_id
_entity_poly.type
_entity_poly.pdbx_seq_one_letter_code
_entity_poly.pdbx_strand_id
1 'polypeptide(L)'
;MLMVAWSVVRLIYWMLVVPYLIGQLFNFILPEGKKTIGITFILGFLIYIAIFEMVAIPCIINYVYESFTHCRQIYVVIVSLLAIGGSFRFSKSIFKREIVCDLNTETKIYYGIFIALVLFQVVMNFIYAPFNGDDAEYVTNSLIAQQWGSMNRIDPNVGGPIDLKTRNVLAAVTMWIAFIAKSSSVHATIVSHVVMPLFVLPLVYYVYYQIGKSLFKEKKEIVPVFMIFINMLYMFGNVSLSTPATFLLMRSWQGKALFSNLALPMIFWLFLLMFEDVSAVNEAAGTKEKLKITAPCWIMLALVNVLSCICTELGVALGCGLVAILTIVLLYASKRWTVLVGAFLAVIPNLAYVAFYLILGGGA
;
A
#
# COMPACT_ATOMS: atom_id res chain seq x y z
N MET A 1 13.30 -5.74 -28.86
CA MET A 1 11.90 -6.08 -28.48
C MET A 1 11.82 -7.20 -27.43
N LEU A 2 12.50 -8.33 -27.59
CA LEU A 2 12.40 -9.47 -26.66
C LEU A 2 12.87 -9.15 -25.22
N MET A 3 13.97 -8.38 -25.07
CA MET A 3 14.42 -7.90 -23.76
C MET A 3 13.40 -6.98 -23.06
N VAL A 4 12.74 -6.10 -23.82
CA VAL A 4 11.71 -5.18 -23.29
C VAL A 4 10.48 -5.96 -22.85
N ALA A 5 10.00 -6.90 -23.67
CA ALA A 5 8.89 -7.77 -23.31
C ALA A 5 9.19 -8.56 -22.02
N TRP A 6 10.42 -9.07 -21.88
CA TRP A 6 10.83 -9.78 -20.68
C TRP A 6 10.91 -8.89 -19.43
N SER A 7 11.30 -7.63 -19.57
CA SER A 7 11.26 -6.64 -18.49
C SER A 7 9.83 -6.34 -18.04
N VAL A 8 8.88 -6.22 -18.97
CA VAL A 8 7.46 -6.03 -18.66
C VAL A 8 6.89 -7.24 -17.90
N VAL A 9 7.21 -8.46 -18.34
CA VAL A 9 6.80 -9.68 -17.62
C VAL A 9 7.34 -9.71 -16.21
N ARG A 10 8.62 -9.32 -16.00
CA ARG A 10 9.21 -9.26 -14.66
C ARG A 10 8.59 -8.18 -13.78
N LEU A 11 8.22 -7.02 -14.34
CA LEU A 11 7.47 -5.99 -13.59
C LEU A 11 6.12 -6.54 -13.12
N ILE A 12 5.34 -7.14 -14.02
CA ILE A 12 4.04 -7.76 -13.69
C ILE A 12 4.23 -8.82 -12.62
N TYR A 13 5.27 -9.64 -12.74
CA TYR A 13 5.57 -10.68 -11.76
C TYR A 13 5.81 -10.10 -10.36
N TRP A 14 6.73 -9.14 -10.22
CA TRP A 14 7.09 -8.57 -8.91
C TRP A 14 6.02 -7.67 -8.31
N MET A 15 5.21 -7.00 -9.14
CA MET A 15 4.20 -6.04 -8.66
C MET A 15 2.81 -6.63 -8.46
N LEU A 16 2.43 -7.64 -9.26
CA LEU A 16 1.08 -8.19 -9.24
C LEU A 16 1.07 -9.64 -8.78
N VAL A 17 1.90 -10.50 -9.40
CA VAL A 17 1.85 -11.94 -9.15
C VAL A 17 2.36 -12.31 -7.77
N VAL A 18 3.56 -11.84 -7.39
CA VAL A 18 4.18 -12.16 -6.09
C VAL A 18 3.31 -11.68 -4.92
N PRO A 19 2.85 -10.41 -4.88
CA PRO A 19 1.96 -9.97 -3.80
C PRO A 19 0.66 -10.77 -3.76
N TYR A 20 0.06 -11.09 -4.90
CA TYR A 20 -1.15 -11.92 -4.93
C TYR A 20 -0.92 -13.31 -4.34
N LEU A 21 0.18 -13.99 -4.69
CA LEU A 21 0.51 -15.32 -4.17
C LEU A 21 0.78 -15.29 -2.66
N ILE A 22 1.48 -14.26 -2.17
CA ILE A 22 1.64 -14.04 -0.73
C ILE A 22 0.27 -13.85 -0.06
N GLY A 23 -0.62 -13.06 -0.67
CA GLY A 23 -1.99 -12.87 -0.19
C GLY A 23 -2.77 -14.19 -0.13
N GLN A 24 -2.60 -15.07 -1.11
CA GLN A 24 -3.22 -16.40 -1.12
C GLN A 24 -2.72 -17.29 0.02
N LEU A 25 -1.42 -17.25 0.32
CA LEU A 25 -0.84 -17.98 1.46
C LEU A 25 -1.50 -17.55 2.78
N PHE A 26 -1.71 -16.24 2.96
CA PHE A 26 -2.25 -15.65 4.17
C PHE A 26 -3.77 -15.39 4.14
N ASN A 27 -4.48 -15.92 3.14
CA ASN A 27 -5.93 -15.70 2.99
C ASN A 27 -6.75 -16.26 4.17
N PHE A 28 -6.16 -17.11 5.01
CA PHE A 28 -6.78 -17.63 6.24
C PHE A 28 -7.04 -16.53 7.27
N ILE A 29 -6.34 -15.40 7.18
CA ILE A 29 -6.57 -14.21 8.02
C ILE A 29 -7.93 -13.60 7.66
N LEU A 30 -8.37 -13.67 6.40
CA LEU A 30 -9.62 -13.04 5.97
C LEU A 30 -10.84 -13.91 6.30
N PRO A 31 -11.97 -13.31 6.73
CA PRO A 31 -13.23 -14.03 6.86
C PRO A 31 -13.75 -14.47 5.48
N GLU A 32 -14.47 -15.59 5.41
CA GLU A 32 -14.85 -16.23 4.15
C GLU A 32 -15.60 -15.31 3.18
N GLY A 33 -16.50 -14.47 3.67
CA GLY A 33 -17.25 -13.50 2.86
C GLY A 33 -16.42 -12.35 2.28
N LYS A 34 -15.19 -12.14 2.77
CA LYS A 34 -14.30 -11.05 2.33
C LYS A 34 -13.10 -11.56 1.49
N LYS A 35 -13.02 -12.86 1.17
CA LYS A 35 -11.97 -13.47 0.33
C LYS A 35 -12.17 -13.20 -1.17
N THR A 36 -12.06 -11.94 -1.58
CA THR A 36 -12.10 -11.55 -2.99
C THR A 36 -10.69 -11.41 -3.58
N ILE A 37 -10.53 -11.54 -4.90
CA ILE A 37 -9.23 -11.41 -5.58
C ILE A 37 -8.49 -10.14 -5.15
N GLY A 38 -9.17 -8.99 -5.14
CA GLY A 38 -8.50 -7.74 -4.82
C GLY A 38 -8.27 -7.52 -3.32
N ILE A 39 -9.11 -8.03 -2.41
CA ILE A 39 -8.82 -7.95 -0.96
C ILE A 39 -7.64 -8.89 -0.61
N THR A 40 -7.60 -10.07 -1.23
CA THR A 40 -6.44 -10.98 -1.12
C THR A 40 -5.17 -10.34 -1.67
N PHE A 41 -5.26 -9.61 -2.79
CA PHE A 41 -4.14 -8.83 -3.31
C PHE A 41 -3.68 -7.74 -2.32
N ILE A 42 -4.60 -6.94 -1.76
CA ILE A 42 -4.26 -5.91 -0.75
C ILE A 42 -3.54 -6.54 0.44
N LEU A 43 -4.07 -7.62 1.01
CA LEU A 43 -3.43 -8.32 2.13
C LEU A 43 -2.01 -8.74 1.77
N GLY A 44 -1.86 -9.37 0.60
CA GLY A 44 -0.56 -9.81 0.11
C GLY A 44 0.42 -8.68 -0.15
N PHE A 45 -0.04 -7.56 -0.72
CA PHE A 45 0.74 -6.35 -0.93
C PHE A 45 1.20 -5.73 0.40
N LEU A 46 0.32 -5.66 1.40
CA LEU A 46 0.66 -5.15 2.73
C LEU A 46 1.73 -6.02 3.41
N ILE A 47 1.59 -7.36 3.34
CA ILE A 47 2.62 -8.28 3.86
C ILE A 47 3.93 -8.15 3.07
N TYR A 48 3.84 -8.05 1.75
CA TYR A 48 4.98 -7.90 0.85
C TYR A 48 5.80 -6.64 1.17
N ILE A 49 5.13 -5.51 1.42
CA ILE A 49 5.77 -4.27 1.86
C ILE A 49 6.31 -4.39 3.29
N ALA A 50 5.56 -5.00 4.21
CA ALA A 50 6.01 -5.18 5.59
C ALA A 50 7.30 -6.00 5.67
N ILE A 51 7.42 -7.08 4.88
CA ILE A 51 8.66 -7.85 4.78
C ILE A 51 9.79 -6.99 4.21
N PHE A 52 9.51 -6.12 3.25
CA PHE A 52 10.54 -5.26 2.66
C PHE A 52 11.12 -4.32 3.71
N GLU A 53 10.29 -3.66 4.50
CA GLU A 53 10.73 -2.79 5.59
C GLU A 53 11.57 -3.53 6.62
N MET A 54 11.12 -4.71 7.06
CA MET A 54 11.84 -5.55 8.01
C MET A 54 13.21 -6.02 7.51
N VAL A 55 13.41 -6.14 6.20
CA VAL A 55 14.71 -6.48 5.60
C VAL A 55 15.55 -5.24 5.34
N ALA A 56 14.93 -4.15 4.87
CA ALA A 56 15.61 -2.93 4.48
C ALA A 56 16.26 -2.23 5.68
N ILE A 57 15.54 -2.07 6.80
CA ILE A 57 16.05 -1.34 7.97
C ILE A 57 17.35 -1.97 8.51
N PRO A 58 17.42 -3.29 8.80
CA PRO A 58 18.67 -3.92 9.22
C PRO A 58 19.78 -3.81 8.16
N CYS A 59 19.45 -3.87 6.86
CA CYS A 59 20.46 -3.79 5.82
C CYS A 59 21.08 -2.38 5.72
N ILE A 60 20.26 -1.33 5.89
CA ILE A 60 20.74 0.06 5.89
C ILE A 60 21.68 0.32 7.07
N ILE A 61 21.33 -0.20 8.25
CA ILE A 61 22.08 0.02 9.49
C ILE A 61 23.40 -0.76 9.48
N ASN A 62 23.36 -2.05 9.16
CA ASN A 62 24.49 -2.96 9.37
C ASN A 62 25.49 -3.00 8.21
N TYR A 63 25.07 -2.71 6.98
CA TYR A 63 25.96 -2.74 5.82
C TYR A 63 26.33 -1.33 5.35
N VAL A 64 27.64 -1.07 5.24
CA VAL A 64 28.18 0.19 4.71
C VAL A 64 28.28 0.13 3.19
N TYR A 65 28.80 -0.98 2.67
CA TYR A 65 28.97 -1.24 1.24
C TYR A 65 27.97 -2.28 0.75
N GLU A 66 27.50 -2.12 -0.49
CA GLU A 66 26.55 -3.04 -1.14
C GLU A 66 25.28 -3.37 -0.32
N SER A 67 24.85 -2.45 0.55
CA SER A 67 23.69 -2.63 1.44
C SER A 67 22.41 -2.98 0.65
N PHE A 68 22.23 -2.39 -0.53
CA PHE A 68 21.08 -2.68 -1.38
C PHE A 68 21.16 -4.07 -2.01
N THR A 69 22.37 -4.54 -2.37
CA THR A 69 22.55 -5.88 -2.95
C THR A 69 22.16 -6.95 -1.95
N HIS A 70 22.61 -6.83 -0.69
CA HIS A 70 22.24 -7.73 0.39
C HIS A 70 20.74 -7.66 0.69
N CYS A 71 20.19 -6.45 0.83
CA CYS A 71 18.74 -6.24 1.03
C CYS A 71 17.93 -6.93 -0.06
N ARG A 72 18.29 -6.72 -1.33
CA ARG A 72 17.61 -7.33 -2.47
C ARG A 72 17.69 -8.85 -2.44
N GLN A 73 18.87 -9.43 -2.20
CA GLN A 73 19.05 -10.88 -2.20
C GLN A 73 18.18 -11.54 -1.12
N ILE A 74 18.25 -11.04 0.11
CA ILE A 74 17.45 -11.54 1.23
C ILE A 74 15.96 -11.41 0.92
N TYR A 75 15.54 -10.23 0.45
CA TYR A 75 14.15 -9.98 0.12
C TYR A 75 13.62 -10.92 -0.98
N VAL A 76 14.35 -11.08 -2.09
CA VAL A 76 13.99 -12.02 -3.18
C VAL A 76 13.78 -13.43 -2.64
N VAL A 77 14.69 -13.92 -1.79
CA VAL A 77 14.60 -15.27 -1.23
C VAL A 77 13.32 -15.41 -0.40
N ILE A 78 13.08 -14.50 0.53
CA ILE A 78 11.90 -14.57 1.42
C ILE A 78 10.60 -14.52 0.62
N VAL A 79 10.43 -13.52 -0.24
CA VAL A 79 9.16 -13.35 -0.98
C VAL A 79 8.93 -14.46 -2.00
N SER A 80 10.00 -15.02 -2.58
CA SER A 80 9.89 -16.17 -3.50
C SER A 80 9.45 -17.43 -2.76
N LEU A 81 9.99 -17.70 -1.56
CA LEU A 81 9.56 -18.81 -0.73
C LEU A 81 8.08 -18.68 -0.34
N LEU A 82 7.64 -17.48 0.05
CA LEU A 82 6.23 -17.22 0.37
C LEU A 82 5.32 -17.34 -0.86
N ALA A 83 5.75 -16.85 -2.03
CA ALA A 83 5.00 -16.98 -3.27
C ALA A 83 4.86 -18.44 -3.72
N ILE A 84 5.91 -19.25 -3.55
CA ILE A 84 5.86 -20.70 -3.78
C ILE A 84 4.86 -21.35 -2.82
N GLY A 85 4.91 -21.02 -1.52
CA GLY A 85 3.93 -21.49 -0.54
C GLY A 85 2.49 -21.11 -0.90
N GLY A 86 2.28 -19.87 -1.36
CA GLY A 86 0.97 -19.40 -1.84
C GLY A 86 0.47 -20.13 -3.09
N SER A 87 1.38 -20.55 -3.97
CA SER A 87 1.05 -21.32 -5.17
C SER A 87 0.50 -22.71 -4.82
N PHE A 88 1.00 -23.36 -3.76
CA PHE A 88 0.47 -24.64 -3.28
C PHE A 88 -0.93 -24.52 -2.66
N ARG A 89 -1.25 -23.36 -2.07
CA ARG A 89 -2.56 -23.06 -1.48
C ARG A 89 -3.54 -22.44 -2.50
N PHE A 90 -3.16 -22.40 -3.78
CA PHE A 90 -3.95 -21.74 -4.82
C PHE A 90 -5.30 -22.43 -5.02
N SER A 91 -6.38 -21.74 -4.63
CA SER A 91 -7.75 -22.23 -4.82
C SER A 91 -8.38 -21.58 -6.05
N LYS A 92 -8.65 -22.38 -7.09
CA LYS A 92 -9.40 -21.94 -8.30
C LYS A 92 -10.82 -21.45 -7.98
N SER A 93 -11.34 -21.76 -6.79
CA SER A 93 -12.67 -21.32 -6.34
C SER A 93 -12.80 -19.79 -6.27
N ILE A 94 -11.70 -19.07 -6.00
CA ILE A 94 -11.70 -17.60 -5.89
C ILE A 94 -11.95 -16.91 -7.24
N PHE A 95 -11.62 -17.57 -8.36
CA PHE A 95 -11.94 -17.10 -9.71
C PHE A 95 -13.36 -17.48 -10.17
N LYS A 96 -14.04 -18.38 -9.44
CA LYS A 96 -15.41 -18.83 -9.74
C LYS A 96 -16.45 -18.03 -8.94
N ARG A 97 -16.56 -16.71 -9.15
CA ARG A 97 -17.81 -16.00 -8.85
C ARG A 97 -17.96 -14.63 -9.52
N GLU A 98 -19.13 -14.50 -10.15
CA GLU A 98 -19.85 -13.33 -10.66
C GLU A 98 -19.03 -12.33 -11.46
N ILE A 99 -18.83 -12.68 -12.74
CA ILE A 99 -18.74 -11.70 -13.80
C ILE A 99 -20.00 -10.83 -13.75
N VAL A 100 -19.80 -9.53 -13.96
CA VAL A 100 -20.69 -8.35 -13.99
C VAL A 100 -21.91 -8.48 -14.94
N CYS A 101 -22.43 -9.68 -15.16
CA CYS A 101 -23.44 -9.95 -16.17
C CYS A 101 -24.84 -9.45 -15.80
N ASP A 102 -25.19 -9.40 -14.51
CA ASP A 102 -26.54 -9.00 -14.04
C ASP A 102 -26.68 -7.53 -13.59
N LEU A 103 -25.71 -6.66 -13.87
CA LEU A 103 -25.88 -5.22 -13.57
C LEU A 103 -26.83 -4.54 -14.57
N ASN A 104 -27.65 -3.62 -14.04
CA ASN A 104 -28.50 -2.73 -14.84
C ASN A 104 -27.65 -1.95 -15.86
N THR A 105 -28.22 -1.66 -17.02
CA THR A 105 -27.52 -0.97 -18.13
C THR A 105 -26.96 0.38 -17.69
N GLU A 106 -27.70 1.12 -16.87
CA GLU A 106 -27.25 2.40 -16.31
C GLU A 106 -26.00 2.25 -15.44
N THR A 107 -25.99 1.25 -14.55
CA THR A 107 -24.83 0.95 -13.70
C THR A 107 -23.60 0.59 -14.54
N LYS A 108 -23.78 -0.17 -15.64
CA LYS A 108 -22.71 -0.49 -16.59
C LYS A 108 -22.17 0.78 -17.27
N ILE A 109 -23.03 1.72 -17.65
CA ILE A 109 -22.62 3.01 -18.22
C ILE A 109 -21.79 3.80 -17.21
N TYR A 110 -22.22 3.91 -15.95
CA TYR A 110 -21.45 4.63 -14.92
C TYR A 110 -20.08 3.98 -14.66
N TYR A 111 -19.97 2.66 -14.63
CA TYR A 111 -18.67 1.99 -14.58
C TYR A 111 -17.82 2.27 -15.82
N GLY A 112 -18.43 2.32 -17.02
CA GLY A 112 -17.75 2.69 -18.26
C GLY A 112 -17.15 4.10 -18.19
N ILE A 113 -17.93 5.08 -17.71
CA ILE A 113 -17.47 6.46 -17.49
C ILE A 113 -16.32 6.48 -16.48
N PHE A 114 -16.47 5.82 -15.35
CA PHE A 114 -15.43 5.74 -14.33
C PHE A 114 -14.11 5.15 -14.90
N ILE A 115 -14.19 4.03 -15.61
CA ILE A 115 -13.00 3.39 -16.22
C ILE A 115 -12.37 4.32 -17.26
N ALA A 116 -13.17 4.97 -18.10
CA ALA A 116 -12.67 5.93 -19.08
C ALA A 116 -11.92 7.10 -18.42
N LEU A 117 -12.42 7.61 -17.30
CA LEU A 117 -11.75 8.67 -16.53
C LEU A 117 -10.44 8.20 -15.88
N VAL A 118 -10.41 6.99 -15.31
CA VAL A 118 -9.16 6.42 -14.78
C VAL A 118 -8.14 6.20 -15.89
N LEU A 119 -8.55 5.66 -17.04
CA LEU A 119 -7.69 5.49 -18.21
C LEU A 119 -7.16 6.83 -18.71
N PHE A 120 -8.02 7.85 -18.78
CA PHE A 120 -7.62 9.21 -19.11
C PHE A 120 -6.52 9.72 -18.16
N GLN A 121 -6.66 9.54 -16.84
CA GLN A 121 -5.64 9.94 -15.87
C GLN A 121 -4.32 9.22 -16.06
N VAL A 122 -4.35 7.90 -16.29
CA VAL A 122 -3.13 7.09 -16.52
C VAL A 122 -2.43 7.53 -17.80
N VAL A 123 -3.18 7.73 -18.89
CA VAL A 123 -2.64 8.20 -20.16
C VAL A 123 -2.05 9.60 -20.05
N MET A 124 -2.77 10.52 -19.39
CA MET A 124 -2.27 11.89 -19.19
C MET A 124 -1.02 11.92 -18.31
N ASN A 125 -0.97 11.12 -17.25
CA ASN A 125 0.22 10.99 -16.41
C ASN A 125 1.44 10.52 -17.22
N PHE A 126 1.24 9.56 -18.13
CA PHE A 126 2.29 9.06 -19.01
C PHE A 126 2.74 10.09 -20.06
N ILE A 127 1.81 10.77 -20.73
CA ILE A 127 2.12 11.73 -21.81
C ILE A 127 2.81 12.97 -21.25
N TYR A 128 2.28 13.53 -20.16
CA TYR A 128 2.82 14.78 -19.59
C TYR A 128 4.09 14.57 -18.77
N ALA A 129 4.32 13.35 -18.26
CA ALA A 129 5.48 12.99 -17.45
C ALA A 129 5.88 14.11 -16.47
N PRO A 130 4.99 14.46 -15.52
CA PRO A 130 5.13 15.67 -14.72
C PRO A 130 6.45 15.69 -13.96
N PHE A 131 7.25 16.73 -14.21
CA PHE A 131 8.53 16.95 -13.55
C PHE A 131 8.32 17.55 -12.17
N ASN A 132 9.02 17.02 -11.16
CA ASN A 132 8.99 17.59 -9.82
C ASN A 132 10.39 17.78 -9.24
N GLY A 133 10.59 18.85 -8.46
CA GLY A 133 11.86 19.11 -7.79
C GLY A 133 12.30 17.99 -6.83
N ASP A 134 11.36 17.27 -6.22
CA ASP A 134 11.65 16.13 -5.34
C ASP A 134 12.17 14.90 -6.12
N ASP A 135 12.14 14.90 -7.46
CA ASP A 135 12.71 13.82 -8.27
C ASP A 135 14.21 13.69 -8.07
N ALA A 136 14.87 14.84 -7.87
CA ALA A 136 16.27 14.91 -7.51
C ALA A 136 16.58 14.10 -6.25
N GLU A 137 15.64 13.95 -5.31
CA GLU A 137 15.81 13.14 -4.11
C GLU A 137 15.25 11.72 -4.28
N TYR A 138 13.96 11.55 -4.59
CA TYR A 138 13.30 10.23 -4.58
C TYR A 138 13.74 9.33 -5.73
N VAL A 139 13.79 9.87 -6.96
CA VAL A 139 14.13 9.08 -8.15
C VAL A 139 15.63 8.81 -8.17
N THR A 140 16.46 9.80 -7.84
CA THR A 140 17.91 9.63 -7.79
C THR A 140 18.35 8.68 -6.69
N ASN A 141 17.75 8.72 -5.49
CA ASN A 141 18.05 7.71 -4.45
C ASN A 141 17.73 6.29 -4.93
N SER A 142 16.63 6.11 -5.64
CA SER A 142 16.26 4.81 -6.22
C SER A 142 17.27 4.38 -7.31
N LEU A 143 17.77 5.34 -8.09
CA LEU A 143 18.77 5.11 -9.13
C LEU A 143 20.14 4.76 -8.55
N ILE A 144 20.60 5.46 -7.51
CA ILE A 144 21.85 5.20 -6.80
C ILE A 144 21.82 3.79 -6.21
N ALA A 145 20.73 3.40 -5.55
CA ALA A 145 20.57 2.04 -5.04
C ALA A 145 20.64 1.01 -6.19
N GLN A 146 19.97 1.27 -7.32
CA GLN A 146 20.00 0.38 -8.48
C GLN A 146 21.41 0.24 -9.11
N GLN A 147 22.13 1.34 -9.28
CA GLN A 147 23.41 1.38 -10.00
C GLN A 147 24.60 1.04 -9.12
N TRP A 148 24.67 1.62 -7.93
CA TRP A 148 25.84 1.57 -7.04
C TRP A 148 25.64 0.66 -5.84
N GLY A 149 24.44 0.10 -5.64
CA GLY A 149 24.17 -0.86 -4.56
C GLY A 149 24.19 -0.23 -3.16
N SER A 150 24.12 1.10 -3.06
CA SER A 150 24.16 1.84 -1.79
C SER A 150 22.78 2.33 -1.39
N MET A 151 22.42 2.15 -0.11
CA MET A 151 21.17 2.65 0.48
C MET A 151 21.45 3.85 1.39
N ASN A 152 20.92 5.02 1.03
CA ASN A 152 20.89 6.24 1.86
C ASN A 152 22.26 6.80 2.36
N ARG A 153 23.38 6.39 1.77
CA ARG A 153 24.74 6.84 2.14
C ARG A 153 25.40 7.74 1.10
N ILE A 154 24.67 8.13 0.07
CA ILE A 154 25.18 8.93 -1.03
C ILE A 154 24.18 10.06 -1.28
N ASP A 155 24.70 11.29 -1.36
CA ASP A 155 23.90 12.47 -1.61
C ASP A 155 23.29 12.40 -3.02
N PRO A 156 21.96 12.45 -3.16
CA PRO A 156 21.33 12.37 -4.46
C PRO A 156 21.49 13.64 -5.31
N ASN A 157 21.85 14.78 -4.73
CA ASN A 157 22.07 16.04 -5.45
C ASN A 157 23.52 16.23 -5.91
N VAL A 158 24.49 15.73 -5.13
CA VAL A 158 25.93 15.97 -5.36
C VAL A 158 26.70 14.70 -5.70
N GLY A 159 26.19 13.51 -5.35
CA GLY A 159 26.83 12.21 -5.61
C GLY A 159 27.97 11.85 -4.66
N GLY A 160 28.20 12.64 -3.60
CA GLY A 160 29.21 12.37 -2.57
C GLY A 160 28.69 11.48 -1.43
N PRO A 161 29.57 10.89 -0.61
CA PRO A 161 29.16 10.13 0.56
C PRO A 161 28.51 11.05 1.61
N ILE A 162 27.47 10.56 2.27
CA ILE A 162 26.80 11.24 3.39
C ILE A 162 26.59 10.28 4.55
N ASP A 163 26.53 10.85 5.74
CA ASP A 163 26.11 10.10 6.92
C ASP A 163 24.63 9.72 6.84
N LEU A 164 24.29 8.59 7.46
CA LEU A 164 22.93 8.09 7.51
C LEU A 164 22.05 9.06 8.30
N LYS A 165 21.16 9.77 7.60
CA LYS A 165 20.10 10.54 8.22
C LYS A 165 19.00 9.59 8.69
N THR A 166 18.63 9.65 9.97
CA THR A 166 17.62 8.77 10.59
C THR A 166 16.30 8.74 9.81
N ARG A 167 15.89 9.89 9.28
CA ARG A 167 14.72 10.03 8.40
C ARG A 167 14.76 9.14 7.17
N ASN A 168 15.93 9.05 6.54
CA ASN A 168 16.09 8.32 5.28
C ASN A 168 16.21 6.82 5.53
N VAL A 169 16.78 6.43 6.69
CA VAL A 169 16.88 5.01 7.10
C VAL A 169 15.50 4.35 7.18
N LEU A 170 14.52 5.08 7.68
CA LEU A 170 13.21 4.52 7.98
C LEU A 170 12.19 4.69 6.82
N ALA A 171 12.42 5.63 5.90
CA ALA A 171 11.59 5.82 4.71
C ALA A 171 12.11 4.98 3.51
N ALA A 172 11.78 3.68 3.47
CA ALA A 172 12.34 2.75 2.49
C ALA A 172 11.55 2.62 1.16
N VAL A 173 10.58 3.50 0.86
CA VAL A 173 9.82 3.46 -0.42
C VAL A 173 10.73 3.58 -1.63
N THR A 174 11.74 4.45 -1.59
CA THR A 174 12.72 4.61 -2.69
C THR A 174 13.53 3.34 -2.91
N MET A 175 13.89 2.65 -1.84
CA MET A 175 14.60 1.37 -1.89
C MET A 175 13.69 0.28 -2.46
N TRP A 176 12.40 0.30 -2.15
CA TRP A 176 11.43 -0.63 -2.74
C TRP A 176 11.27 -0.40 -4.26
N ILE A 177 11.21 0.86 -4.70
CA ILE A 177 11.21 1.21 -6.14
C ILE A 177 12.51 0.73 -6.81
N ALA A 178 13.66 0.96 -6.17
CA ALA A 178 14.95 0.45 -6.65
C ALA A 178 14.95 -1.08 -6.78
N PHE A 179 14.33 -1.80 -5.82
CA PHE A 179 14.17 -3.24 -5.87
C PHE A 179 13.39 -3.67 -7.11
N ILE A 180 12.24 -3.05 -7.38
CA ILE A 180 11.41 -3.34 -8.57
C ILE A 180 12.20 -3.07 -9.85
N ALA A 181 12.90 -1.94 -9.90
CA ALA A 181 13.75 -1.53 -11.04
C ALA A 181 14.88 -2.53 -11.31
N LYS A 182 15.68 -2.85 -10.30
CA LYS A 182 16.81 -3.79 -10.42
C LYS A 182 16.35 -5.20 -10.77
N SER A 183 15.31 -5.71 -10.11
CA SER A 183 14.81 -7.08 -10.31
C SER A 183 14.09 -7.27 -11.65
N SER A 184 13.57 -6.20 -12.24
CA SER A 184 12.91 -6.23 -13.55
C SER A 184 13.82 -5.78 -14.70
N SER A 185 15.06 -5.37 -14.40
CA SER A 185 16.00 -4.79 -15.37
C SER A 185 15.42 -3.56 -16.09
N VAL A 186 14.73 -2.69 -15.34
CA VAL A 186 14.13 -1.44 -15.83
C VAL A 186 14.79 -0.27 -15.11
N HIS A 187 15.00 0.86 -15.78
CA HIS A 187 15.59 2.05 -15.15
C HIS A 187 14.67 2.61 -14.05
N ALA A 188 15.21 2.98 -12.89
CA ALA A 188 14.41 3.49 -11.76
C ALA A 188 13.48 4.63 -12.16
N THR A 189 13.96 5.57 -12.98
CA THR A 189 13.14 6.67 -13.54
C THR A 189 11.90 6.17 -14.29
N ILE A 190 12.02 5.11 -15.09
CA ILE A 190 10.87 4.54 -15.81
C ILE A 190 9.91 3.89 -14.80
N VAL A 191 10.43 3.19 -13.80
CA VAL A 191 9.58 2.62 -12.74
C VAL A 191 8.82 3.72 -12.00
N SER A 192 9.49 4.81 -11.62
CA SER A 192 8.90 5.92 -10.89
C SER A 192 7.84 6.69 -11.69
N HIS A 193 8.10 7.04 -12.96
CA HIS A 193 7.19 7.90 -13.72
C HIS A 193 6.18 7.15 -14.60
N VAL A 194 6.33 5.84 -14.79
CA VAL A 194 5.40 5.05 -15.62
C VAL A 194 4.74 3.95 -14.81
N VAL A 195 5.55 3.12 -14.15
CA VAL A 195 5.05 1.91 -13.49
C VAL A 195 4.32 2.24 -12.20
N MET A 196 4.86 3.15 -11.38
CA MET A 196 4.25 3.56 -10.12
C MET A 196 2.87 4.19 -10.31
N PRO A 197 2.66 5.19 -11.20
CA PRO A 197 1.32 5.72 -11.46
C PRO A 197 0.36 4.63 -11.95
N LEU A 198 0.79 3.79 -12.88
CA LEU A 198 -0.01 2.70 -13.43
C LEU A 198 -0.44 1.68 -12.37
N PHE A 199 0.37 1.49 -11.33
CA PHE A 199 0.08 0.58 -10.22
C PHE A 199 -0.74 1.24 -9.11
N VAL A 200 -0.34 2.43 -8.67
CA VAL A 200 -0.89 3.10 -7.49
C VAL A 200 -2.29 3.64 -7.78
N LEU A 201 -2.56 4.21 -8.96
CA LEU A 201 -3.90 4.74 -9.28
C LEU A 201 -4.98 3.65 -9.16
N PRO A 202 -4.89 2.51 -9.87
CA PRO A 202 -5.90 1.46 -9.75
C PRO A 202 -6.03 0.93 -8.33
N LEU A 203 -4.93 0.83 -7.59
CA LEU A 203 -4.94 0.37 -6.20
C LEU A 203 -5.70 1.34 -5.27
N VAL A 204 -5.44 2.64 -5.39
CA VAL A 204 -6.16 3.68 -4.63
C VAL A 204 -7.65 3.66 -4.98
N TYR A 205 -8.00 3.65 -6.26
CA TYR A 205 -9.40 3.56 -6.67
C TYR A 205 -10.06 2.26 -6.22
N TYR A 206 -9.34 1.15 -6.16
CA TYR A 206 -9.88 -0.10 -5.63
C TYR A 206 -10.19 0.01 -4.13
N VAL A 207 -9.35 0.70 -3.34
CA VAL A 207 -9.64 0.98 -1.92
C VAL A 207 -10.88 1.88 -1.80
N TYR A 208 -10.99 2.94 -2.60
CA TYR A 208 -12.21 3.75 -2.63
C TYR A 208 -13.44 2.96 -3.07
N TYR A 209 -13.32 2.03 -4.00
CA TYR A 209 -14.41 1.13 -4.37
C TYR A 209 -14.87 0.28 -3.18
N GLN A 210 -13.94 -0.21 -2.35
CA GLN A 210 -14.29 -0.92 -1.13
C GLN A 210 -14.95 -0.02 -0.08
N ILE A 211 -14.49 1.23 0.06
CA ILE A 211 -15.16 2.24 0.90
C ILE A 211 -16.59 2.47 0.39
N GLY A 212 -16.77 2.70 -0.90
CA GLY A 212 -18.09 2.91 -1.50
C GLY A 212 -19.02 1.71 -1.31
N LYS A 213 -18.50 0.48 -1.46
CA LYS A 213 -19.26 -0.74 -1.19
C LYS A 213 -19.68 -0.86 0.27
N SER A 214 -18.84 -0.42 1.20
CA SER A 214 -19.16 -0.36 2.64
C SER A 214 -20.20 0.72 2.96
N LEU A 215 -20.07 1.91 2.38
CA LEU A 215 -21.01 3.03 2.61
C LEU A 215 -22.39 2.80 1.98
N PHE A 216 -22.45 2.19 0.79
CA PHE A 216 -23.67 2.05 -0.01
C PHE A 216 -24.15 0.59 -0.15
N LYS A 217 -24.02 -0.22 0.91
CA LYS A 217 -24.38 -1.66 0.89
C LYS A 217 -25.76 -1.96 0.31
N GLU A 218 -26.76 -1.15 0.70
CA GLU A 218 -28.16 -1.32 0.28
C GLU A 218 -28.40 -0.83 -1.15
N LYS A 219 -27.58 0.10 -1.66
CA LYS A 219 -27.75 0.77 -2.95
C LYS A 219 -26.48 0.63 -3.79
N LYS A 220 -26.15 -0.61 -4.18
CA LYS A 220 -24.95 -0.93 -4.96
C LYS A 220 -24.83 -0.15 -6.27
N GLU A 221 -25.95 0.27 -6.85
CA GLU A 221 -26.01 1.06 -8.08
C GLU A 221 -25.39 2.47 -7.93
N ILE A 222 -25.29 2.99 -6.71
CA ILE A 222 -24.70 4.32 -6.41
C ILE A 222 -23.17 4.24 -6.33
N VAL A 223 -22.60 3.06 -6.10
CA VAL A 223 -21.14 2.87 -5.97
C VAL A 223 -20.37 3.43 -7.18
N PRO A 224 -20.71 3.16 -8.45
CA PRO A 224 -19.99 3.77 -9.57
C PRO A 224 -20.14 5.29 -9.63
N VAL A 225 -21.27 5.86 -9.20
CA VAL A 225 -21.45 7.32 -9.11
C VAL A 225 -20.50 7.91 -8.06
N PHE A 226 -20.40 7.28 -6.89
CA PHE A 226 -19.41 7.64 -5.88
C PHE A 226 -17.98 7.58 -6.44
N MET A 227 -17.65 6.55 -7.22
CA MET A 227 -16.33 6.42 -7.85
C MET A 227 -16.05 7.53 -8.87
N ILE A 228 -17.03 7.91 -9.68
CA ILE A 228 -16.92 9.07 -10.60
C ILE A 228 -16.68 10.35 -9.79
N PHE A 229 -17.42 10.55 -8.69
CA PHE A 229 -17.24 11.71 -7.83
C PHE A 229 -15.84 11.80 -7.23
N ILE A 230 -15.33 10.71 -6.65
CA ILE A 230 -13.95 10.64 -6.15
C ILE A 230 -12.94 10.94 -7.26
N ASN A 231 -13.16 10.37 -8.46
CA ASN A 231 -12.31 10.61 -9.61
C ASN A 231 -12.26 12.10 -10.01
N MET A 232 -13.42 12.78 -10.05
CA MET A 232 -13.50 14.21 -10.30
C MET A 232 -12.78 15.03 -9.22
N LEU A 233 -12.94 14.70 -7.94
CA LEU A 233 -12.21 15.37 -6.86
C LEU A 233 -10.69 15.26 -7.04
N TYR A 234 -10.20 14.11 -7.52
CA TYR A 234 -8.79 13.95 -7.84
C TYR A 234 -8.36 14.79 -9.05
N MET A 235 -9.15 14.82 -10.12
CA MET A 235 -8.81 15.60 -11.32
C MET A 235 -8.78 17.11 -11.06
N PHE A 236 -9.73 17.62 -10.28
CA PHE A 236 -9.84 19.05 -9.98
C PHE A 236 -9.15 19.45 -8.67
N GLY A 237 -8.53 18.50 -7.97
CA GLY A 237 -7.91 18.73 -6.67
C GLY A 237 -6.53 19.39 -6.71
N ASN A 238 -5.97 19.68 -7.89
CA ASN A 238 -4.65 20.30 -8.06
C ASN A 238 -4.63 21.81 -7.74
N VAL A 239 -5.17 22.20 -6.59
CA VAL A 239 -5.23 23.60 -6.12
C VAL A 239 -3.94 24.05 -5.43
N SER A 240 -3.06 23.10 -5.06
CA SER A 240 -1.79 23.35 -4.40
C SER A 240 -0.81 22.20 -4.66
N LEU A 241 0.48 22.52 -4.66
CA LEU A 241 1.57 21.54 -4.72
C LEU A 241 1.59 20.57 -3.54
N SER A 242 0.77 20.74 -2.51
CA SER A 242 0.73 19.84 -1.34
C SER A 242 -0.61 19.11 -1.18
N THR A 243 -1.48 19.13 -2.19
CA THR A 243 -2.75 18.38 -2.09
C THR A 243 -2.56 16.88 -2.33
N PRO A 244 -3.42 16.03 -1.72
CA PRO A 244 -3.43 14.59 -2.00
C PRO A 244 -3.60 14.29 -3.50
N ALA A 245 -4.38 15.10 -4.20
CA ALA A 245 -4.63 14.95 -5.62
C ALA A 245 -3.39 15.17 -6.47
N THR A 246 -2.64 16.25 -6.22
CA THR A 246 -1.35 16.49 -6.88
C THR A 246 -0.35 15.40 -6.56
N PHE A 247 -0.31 14.92 -5.32
CA PHE A 247 0.56 13.79 -4.96
C PHE A 247 0.22 12.52 -5.74
N LEU A 248 -1.06 12.15 -5.84
CA LEU A 248 -1.46 10.94 -6.54
C LEU A 248 -1.24 11.03 -8.06
N LEU A 249 -1.69 12.13 -8.69
CA LEU A 249 -1.70 12.25 -10.14
C LEU A 249 -0.38 12.71 -10.74
N MET A 250 0.50 13.35 -9.97
CA MET A 250 1.76 13.90 -10.49
C MET A 250 3.01 13.37 -9.79
N ARG A 251 2.90 12.70 -8.64
CA ARG A 251 4.05 12.29 -7.80
C ARG A 251 3.82 10.96 -7.09
N SER A 252 3.15 10.01 -7.75
CA SER A 252 2.72 8.74 -7.16
C SER A 252 3.86 7.85 -6.63
N TRP A 253 5.11 8.11 -7.05
CA TRP A 253 6.31 7.43 -6.57
C TRP A 253 6.77 7.91 -5.19
N GLN A 254 6.26 9.04 -4.69
CA GLN A 254 6.62 9.55 -3.38
C GLN A 254 5.89 8.79 -2.27
N GLY A 255 6.59 8.54 -1.16
CA GLY A 255 5.97 7.94 0.02
C GLY A 255 4.83 8.80 0.60
N LYS A 256 4.90 10.13 0.51
CA LYS A 256 3.79 11.04 0.89
C LYS A 256 2.51 10.76 0.10
N ALA A 257 2.64 10.44 -1.19
CA ALA A 257 1.51 10.12 -2.05
C ALA A 257 0.85 8.81 -1.63
N LEU A 258 1.65 7.77 -1.38
CA LEU A 258 1.16 6.48 -0.89
C LEU A 258 0.51 6.60 0.49
N PHE A 259 1.10 7.34 1.43
CA PHE A 259 0.51 7.52 2.75
C PHE A 259 -0.86 8.21 2.69
N SER A 260 -0.93 9.38 2.03
CA SER A 260 -2.14 10.20 2.00
C SER A 260 -3.28 9.59 1.18
N ASN A 261 -2.96 8.93 0.06
CA ASN A 261 -3.97 8.42 -0.88
C ASN A 261 -4.26 6.93 -0.76
N LEU A 262 -3.38 6.15 -0.13
CA LEU A 262 -3.56 4.71 0.03
C LEU A 262 -3.71 4.33 1.50
N ALA A 263 -2.73 4.66 2.35
CA ALA A 263 -2.74 4.24 3.75
C ALA A 263 -3.92 4.84 4.55
N LEU A 264 -4.14 6.16 4.49
CA LEU A 264 -5.25 6.81 5.19
C LEU A 264 -6.63 6.30 4.75
N PRO A 265 -6.95 6.19 3.43
CA PRO A 265 -8.20 5.57 3.00
C PRO A 265 -8.33 4.11 3.43
N MET A 266 -7.25 3.32 3.46
CA MET A 266 -7.32 1.95 3.98
C MET A 266 -7.63 1.90 5.47
N ILE A 267 -7.05 2.78 6.29
CA ILE A 267 -7.43 2.90 7.71
C ILE A 267 -8.93 3.16 7.82
N PHE A 268 -9.44 4.17 7.09
CA PHE A 268 -10.86 4.50 7.10
C PHE A 268 -11.74 3.32 6.65
N TRP A 269 -11.37 2.64 5.56
CA TRP A 269 -12.05 1.44 5.07
C TRP A 269 -12.10 0.33 6.11
N LEU A 270 -10.97 0.02 6.77
CA LEU A 270 -10.91 -1.02 7.80
C LEU A 270 -11.82 -0.69 8.99
N PHE A 271 -11.91 0.58 9.39
CA PHE A 271 -12.85 1.00 10.42
C PHE A 271 -14.30 0.88 9.98
N LEU A 272 -14.65 1.23 8.74
CA LEU A 272 -16.00 0.97 8.21
C LEU A 272 -16.37 -0.51 8.30
N LEU A 273 -15.45 -1.41 7.93
CA LEU A 273 -15.65 -2.86 8.10
C LEU A 273 -15.84 -3.24 9.57
N MET A 274 -15.07 -2.66 10.49
CA MET A 274 -15.24 -2.92 11.93
C MET A 274 -16.59 -2.43 12.46
N PHE A 275 -17.09 -1.29 11.97
CA PHE A 275 -18.41 -0.75 12.34
C PHE A 275 -19.54 -1.66 11.86
N GLU A 276 -19.42 -2.19 10.64
CA GLU A 276 -20.38 -3.16 10.10
C GLU A 276 -20.41 -4.46 10.89
N ASP A 277 -19.24 -4.92 11.36
CA ASP A 277 -19.11 -6.17 12.10
C ASP A 277 -19.53 -6.01 13.59
N VAL A 278 -19.96 -4.82 14.06
CA VAL A 278 -20.33 -4.59 15.47
C VAL A 278 -21.48 -5.49 15.92
N SER A 279 -22.55 -5.59 15.12
CA SER A 279 -23.72 -6.42 15.43
C SER A 279 -23.35 -7.91 15.49
N ALA A 280 -22.67 -8.40 14.46
CA ALA A 280 -22.22 -9.79 14.37
C ALA A 280 -21.33 -10.21 15.56
N VAL A 281 -20.45 -9.31 16.02
CA VAL A 281 -19.57 -9.59 17.16
C VAL A 281 -20.31 -9.53 18.50
N ASN A 282 -21.40 -8.76 18.59
CA ASN A 282 -22.24 -8.72 19.79
C ASN A 282 -23.09 -9.99 19.93
N GLU A 283 -23.52 -10.58 18.81
CA GLU A 283 -24.29 -11.83 18.75
C GLU A 283 -23.42 -13.10 18.90
N ALA A 284 -22.13 -13.03 18.53
CA ALA A 284 -21.22 -14.17 18.59
C ALA A 284 -21.05 -14.76 20.01
N ALA A 285 -21.17 -16.09 20.12
CA ALA A 285 -21.12 -16.81 21.38
C ALA A 285 -19.66 -17.18 21.72
N GLY A 286 -19.07 -16.45 22.66
CA GLY A 286 -17.77 -16.75 23.23
C GLY A 286 -16.57 -16.05 22.56
N THR A 287 -15.46 -16.02 23.29
CA THR A 287 -14.29 -15.19 22.97
C THR A 287 -13.60 -15.58 21.66
N LYS A 288 -13.54 -16.88 21.33
CA LYS A 288 -12.87 -17.38 20.12
C LYS A 288 -13.59 -16.95 18.84
N GLU A 289 -14.91 -16.93 18.83
CA GLU A 289 -15.71 -16.54 17.67
C GLU A 289 -15.63 -15.03 17.44
N LYS A 290 -15.73 -14.23 18.51
CA LYS A 290 -15.49 -12.79 18.47
C LYS A 290 -14.10 -12.47 17.92
N LEU A 291 -13.07 -13.20 18.35
CA LEU A 291 -11.71 -13.01 17.86
C LEU A 291 -11.58 -13.34 16.37
N LYS A 292 -12.22 -14.41 15.87
CA LYS A 292 -12.21 -14.75 14.44
C LYS A 292 -12.80 -13.64 13.56
N ILE A 293 -13.82 -12.94 14.04
CA ILE A 293 -14.46 -11.85 13.30
C ILE A 293 -13.62 -10.56 13.39
N THR A 294 -13.05 -10.26 14.55
CA THR A 294 -12.37 -8.98 14.82
C THR A 294 -10.88 -8.95 14.47
N ALA A 295 -10.15 -10.03 14.72
CA ALA A 295 -8.71 -10.11 14.49
C ALA A 295 -8.27 -9.76 13.07
N PRO A 296 -8.98 -10.16 11.98
CA PRO A 296 -8.57 -9.87 10.61
C PRO A 296 -8.36 -8.37 10.37
N CYS A 297 -9.31 -7.53 10.79
CA CYS A 297 -9.25 -6.09 10.58
C CYS A 297 -8.12 -5.44 11.40
N TRP A 298 -7.87 -5.92 12.63
CA TRP A 298 -6.75 -5.42 13.45
C TRP A 298 -5.38 -5.82 12.89
N ILE A 299 -5.23 -7.05 12.37
CA ILE A 299 -4.01 -7.50 11.71
C ILE A 299 -3.76 -6.69 10.44
N MET A 300 -4.80 -6.49 9.61
CA MET A 300 -4.68 -5.64 8.43
C MET A 300 -4.31 -4.21 8.81
N LEU A 301 -4.90 -3.66 9.87
CA LEU A 301 -4.58 -2.31 10.35
C LEU A 301 -3.13 -2.19 10.80
N ALA A 302 -2.59 -3.21 11.47
CA ALA A 302 -1.17 -3.28 11.83
C ALA A 302 -0.28 -3.23 10.58
N LEU A 303 -0.62 -3.99 9.54
CA LEU A 303 0.14 -3.97 8.28
C LEU A 303 0.00 -2.64 7.52
N VAL A 304 -1.15 -1.96 7.60
CA VAL A 304 -1.32 -0.61 7.03
C VAL A 304 -0.49 0.42 7.80
N ASN A 305 -0.31 0.24 9.11
CA ASN A 305 0.59 1.07 9.91
C ASN A 305 2.06 0.86 9.52
N VAL A 306 2.50 -0.39 9.27
CA VAL A 306 3.81 -0.67 8.67
C VAL A 306 3.95 0.04 7.31
N LEU A 307 2.94 -0.06 6.43
CA LEU A 307 2.93 0.71 5.17
C LEU A 307 3.01 2.23 5.40
N SER A 308 2.45 2.75 6.49
CA SER A 308 2.52 4.18 6.81
C SER A 308 3.92 4.60 7.23
N CYS A 309 4.61 3.75 8.01
CA CYS A 309 6.00 3.90 8.43
C CYS A 309 6.96 3.99 7.24
N ILE A 310 6.93 3.01 6.32
CA ILE A 310 7.82 3.00 5.15
C ILE A 310 7.63 4.24 4.26
N CYS A 311 6.41 4.79 4.22
CA CYS A 311 6.04 5.91 3.36
C CYS A 311 6.60 7.25 3.84
N THR A 312 6.43 7.60 5.11
CA THR A 312 6.83 8.91 5.64
C THR A 312 6.81 8.92 7.16
N GLU A 313 7.70 9.69 7.78
CA GLU A 313 7.76 9.88 9.24
C GLU A 313 6.46 10.42 9.83
N LEU A 314 5.86 11.42 9.17
CA LEU A 314 4.54 11.96 9.57
C LEU A 314 3.43 10.91 9.48
N GLY A 315 3.66 9.83 8.73
CA GLY A 315 2.71 8.73 8.59
C GLY A 315 2.47 8.01 9.90
N VAL A 316 3.51 7.93 10.75
CA VAL A 316 3.45 7.40 12.10
C VAL A 316 2.48 8.23 12.95
N ALA A 317 2.69 9.54 13.02
CA ALA A 317 1.89 10.43 13.87
C ALA A 317 0.44 10.56 13.37
N LEU A 318 0.25 10.85 12.09
CA LEU A 318 -1.07 11.08 11.50
C LEU A 318 -1.88 9.78 11.39
N GLY A 319 -1.23 8.66 11.05
CA GLY A 319 -1.86 7.34 11.03
C GLY A 319 -2.34 6.93 12.42
N CYS A 320 -1.47 7.04 13.45
CA CYS A 320 -1.85 6.83 14.84
C CYS A 320 -3.00 7.72 15.29
N GLY A 321 -2.95 9.01 14.97
CA GLY A 321 -3.98 9.98 15.33
C GLY A 321 -5.35 9.60 14.75
N LEU A 322 -5.40 9.23 13.47
CA LEU A 322 -6.63 8.78 12.84
C LEU A 322 -7.16 7.48 13.45
N VAL A 323 -6.27 6.51 13.69
CA VAL A 323 -6.63 5.25 14.37
C VAL A 323 -7.18 5.53 15.76
N ALA A 324 -6.56 6.41 16.55
CA ALA A 324 -7.03 6.76 17.88
C ALA A 324 -8.44 7.38 17.86
N ILE A 325 -8.68 8.36 16.97
CA ILE A 325 -9.99 9.01 16.84
C ILE A 325 -11.06 8.00 16.44
N LEU A 326 -10.81 7.19 15.40
CA LEU A 326 -11.78 6.20 14.93
C LEU A 326 -12.00 5.07 15.95
N THR A 327 -10.98 4.73 16.74
CA THR A 327 -11.09 3.77 17.85
C THR A 327 -12.02 4.30 18.93
N ILE A 328 -11.96 5.59 19.27
CA ILE A 328 -12.88 6.20 20.24
C ILE A 328 -14.33 6.12 19.73
N VAL A 329 -14.56 6.42 18.45
CA VAL A 329 -15.89 6.30 17.84
C VAL A 329 -16.36 4.84 17.84
N LEU A 330 -15.47 3.89 17.52
CA LEU A 330 -15.75 2.46 17.55
C LEU A 330 -16.00 1.94 18.97
N LEU A 331 -15.31 2.46 19.96
CA LEU A 331 -15.53 2.15 21.38
C LEU A 331 -16.91 2.62 21.81
N TYR A 332 -17.31 3.84 21.43
CA TYR A 332 -18.64 4.38 21.72
C TYR A 332 -19.75 3.55 21.06
N ALA A 333 -19.60 3.22 19.77
CA ALA A 333 -20.58 2.45 19.02
C ALA A 333 -20.69 0.99 19.49
N SER A 334 -19.55 0.35 19.78
CA SER A 334 -19.51 -1.07 20.12
C SER A 334 -19.67 -1.35 21.62
N LYS A 335 -19.42 -0.36 22.49
CA LYS A 335 -19.45 -0.47 23.96
C LYS A 335 -18.51 -1.57 24.51
N ARG A 336 -17.38 -1.83 23.84
CA ARG A 336 -16.44 -2.91 24.19
C ARG A 336 -15.02 -2.40 24.39
N TRP A 337 -14.49 -2.60 25.58
CA TRP A 337 -13.12 -2.22 25.94
C TRP A 337 -12.03 -3.00 25.18
N THR A 338 -12.32 -4.20 24.67
CA THR A 338 -11.39 -5.00 23.87
C THR A 338 -10.95 -4.30 22.58
N VAL A 339 -11.72 -3.32 22.10
CA VAL A 339 -11.36 -2.47 20.95
C VAL A 339 -10.08 -1.66 21.23
N LEU A 340 -9.87 -1.20 22.46
CA LEU A 340 -8.64 -0.49 22.84
C LEU A 340 -7.40 -1.39 22.76
N VAL A 341 -7.54 -2.66 23.16
CA VAL A 341 -6.46 -3.64 23.04
C VAL A 341 -6.12 -3.88 21.57
N GLY A 342 -7.13 -4.08 20.72
CA GLY A 342 -6.93 -4.23 19.28
C GLY A 342 -6.24 -3.03 18.65
N ALA A 343 -6.66 -1.81 19.00
CA ALA A 343 -6.04 -0.58 18.51
C ALA A 343 -4.59 -0.43 18.97
N PHE A 344 -4.31 -0.72 20.25
CA PHE A 344 -2.94 -0.71 20.76
C PHE A 344 -2.04 -1.69 20.00
N LEU A 345 -2.50 -2.93 19.81
CA LEU A 345 -1.76 -3.94 19.05
C LEU A 345 -1.51 -3.51 17.59
N ALA A 346 -2.48 -2.86 16.96
CA ALA A 346 -2.34 -2.37 15.59
C ALA A 346 -1.31 -1.23 15.45
N VAL A 347 -1.04 -0.49 16.52
CA VAL A 347 -0.12 0.65 16.54
C VAL A 347 1.31 0.26 16.99
N ILE A 348 1.53 -0.97 17.45
CA ILE A 348 2.86 -1.48 17.82
C ILE A 348 3.94 -1.20 16.76
N PRO A 349 3.70 -1.40 15.45
CA PRO A 349 4.71 -1.09 14.43
C PRO A 349 5.17 0.37 14.46
N ASN A 350 4.24 1.29 14.67
CA ASN A 350 4.52 2.73 14.76
C ASN A 350 5.34 3.05 16.02
N LEU A 351 5.05 2.40 17.15
CA LEU A 351 5.84 2.55 18.38
C LEU A 351 7.26 2.01 18.21
N ALA A 352 7.42 0.85 17.55
CA ALA A 352 8.71 0.29 17.23
C ALA A 352 9.53 1.23 16.32
N TYR A 353 8.88 1.82 15.31
CA TYR A 353 9.49 2.83 14.44
C TYR A 353 10.01 4.03 15.24
N VAL A 354 9.19 4.60 16.13
CA VAL A 354 9.60 5.73 16.98
C VAL A 354 10.75 5.33 17.90
N ALA A 355 10.72 4.13 18.48
CA ALA A 355 11.80 3.63 19.31
C ALA A 355 13.12 3.52 18.52
N PHE A 356 13.08 2.97 17.30
CA PHE A 356 14.24 2.92 16.42
C PHE A 356 14.75 4.32 16.04
N TYR A 357 13.84 5.24 15.72
CA TYR A 357 14.19 6.63 15.42
C TYR A 357 14.94 7.30 16.58
N LEU A 358 14.46 7.14 17.82
CA LEU A 358 15.09 7.69 19.02
C LEU A 358 16.45 7.03 19.31
N ILE A 359 16.56 5.71 19.18
CA ILE A 359 17.81 4.96 19.44
C ILE A 359 18.90 5.36 18.44
N LEU A 360 18.54 5.60 17.17
CA LEU A 360 19.45 6.00 16.11
C LEU A 360 19.86 7.49 16.20
N GLY A 361 19.56 8.17 17.31
CA GLY A 361 19.93 9.57 17.51
C GLY A 361 19.06 10.53 16.71
N GLY A 362 17.82 10.16 16.38
CA GLY A 362 16.78 11.08 15.92
C GLY A 362 16.37 12.06 17.02
N GLY A 363 17.30 12.92 17.41
CA GLY A 363 17.09 14.05 18.31
C GLY A 363 17.10 15.34 17.50
N ALA A 364 16.11 16.18 17.81
CA ALA A 364 15.91 17.60 17.48
C ALA A 364 16.96 18.29 16.59
#